data_AF-X1TA57-F1
#
_entry.id   AF-X1TA57-F1
#
_cell.length_a   1.000
_cell.length_b   1.000
_cell.length_c   1.000
_cell.angle_alpha   90.00
_cell.angle_beta   90.00
_cell.angle_gamma   90.00
#
_symmetry.space_group_name_H-M   'P 1'
#
loop_
_entity.id
_entity.type
_entity.pdbx_description
1 polymer ?
#
loop_
_entity_poly.entity_id
_entity_poly.type
_entity_poly.pdbx_seq_one_letter_code
_entity_poly.pdbx_strand_id
1 'polypeptide(L)'
;SKINFGEEIIRNVSPKFYLNKDPLNNNRILIAHCKDDETIPFENLSQIKEQLGLNDENVLIYDTGGHSFKGNRENLFQEILKFLKKL
;
A
#
# COMPACT_ATOMS: atom_id res chain seq x y z
N SER A 1 -23.47 10.90 -7.29
CA SER A 1 -22.94 12.26 -7.47
C SER A 1 -21.46 12.25 -7.09
N LYS A 2 -20.56 12.84 -7.89
CA LYS A 2 -19.16 13.02 -7.46
C LYS A 2 -19.13 14.22 -6.50
N ILE A 3 -18.93 13.96 -5.22
CA ILE A 3 -18.72 15.02 -4.21
C ILE A 3 -17.34 15.63 -4.52
N ASN A 4 -17.31 16.93 -4.79
CA ASN A 4 -16.06 17.65 -4.99
C ASN A 4 -15.57 18.16 -3.63
N PHE A 5 -14.52 17.54 -3.11
CA PHE A 5 -13.84 18.03 -1.91
C PHE A 5 -12.88 19.15 -2.32
N GLY A 6 -12.93 20.29 -1.61
CA GLY A 6 -11.98 21.38 -1.85
C GLY A 6 -10.53 20.91 -1.66
N GLU A 7 -9.60 21.56 -2.35
CA GLU A 7 -8.17 21.18 -2.35
C GLU A 7 -7.57 21.13 -0.94
N GLU A 8 -7.99 22.04 -0.06
CA GLU A 8 -7.57 22.07 1.34
C GLU A 8 -7.93 20.78 2.09
N ILE A 9 -9.15 20.28 1.91
CA ILE A 9 -9.60 19.02 2.53
C ILE A 9 -8.79 17.87 1.96
N ILE A 10 -8.64 17.80 0.63
CA ILE A 10 -7.85 16.76 -0.03
C ILE A 10 -6.41 16.76 0.50
N ARG A 11 -5.83 17.94 0.71
CA ARG A 11 -4.48 18.09 1.25
C ARG A 11 -4.34 17.52 2.65
N ASN A 12 -5.33 17.76 3.50
CA ASN A 12 -5.31 17.34 4.89
C ASN A 12 -5.57 15.83 5.08
N VAL A 13 -6.32 15.20 4.18
CA VAL A 13 -6.70 13.78 4.33
C VAL A 13 -5.87 12.83 3.47
N SER A 14 -5.26 13.31 2.38
CA SER A 14 -4.54 12.44 1.47
C SER A 14 -3.13 12.15 2.00
N PRO A 15 -2.76 10.86 2.19
CA PRO A 15 -1.43 10.49 2.66
C PRO A 15 -0.32 11.05 1.78
N LYS A 16 -0.55 11.23 0.47
CA LYS A 16 0.46 11.67 -0.52
C LYS A 16 1.19 12.97 -0.15
N PHE A 17 0.61 13.82 0.71
CA PHE A 17 1.23 15.06 1.17
C PHE A 17 2.11 14.89 2.41
N TYR A 18 2.09 13.72 3.03
CA TYR A 18 2.76 13.41 4.30
C TYR A 18 3.64 12.16 4.23
N LEU A 19 3.55 11.37 3.16
CA LEU A 19 4.48 10.27 2.90
C LEU A 19 5.85 10.85 2.58
N ASN A 20 6.85 10.44 3.36
CA ASN A 20 8.24 10.86 3.18
C ASN A 20 9.14 9.64 3.07
N LYS A 21 10.18 9.77 2.25
CA LYS A 21 11.27 8.80 2.20
C LYS A 21 12.05 8.84 3.51
N ASP A 22 12.17 7.70 4.16
CA ASP A 22 12.96 7.52 5.38
C ASP A 22 13.66 6.15 5.27
N PRO A 23 14.99 6.06 5.48
CA PRO A 23 15.70 4.79 5.47
C PRO A 23 15.10 3.73 6.41
N LEU A 24 14.45 4.14 7.49
CA LEU A 24 13.78 3.25 8.44
C LEU A 24 12.45 2.69 7.93
N ASN A 25 11.88 3.21 6.84
CA ASN A 25 10.60 2.75 6.32
C ASN A 25 10.62 1.26 5.93
N ASN A 26 11.74 0.76 5.40
CA ASN A 26 11.90 -0.67 5.09
C ASN A 26 11.82 -1.56 6.35
N ASN A 27 12.06 -1.00 7.53
CA ASN A 27 11.93 -1.70 8.80
C ASN A 27 10.60 -1.39 9.50
N ARG A 28 9.66 -0.67 8.87
CA ARG A 28 8.45 -0.18 9.56
C ARG A 28 7.17 -0.39 8.76
N ILE A 29 7.28 -0.47 7.44
CA ILE A 29 6.13 -0.46 6.54
C ILE A 29 6.22 -1.65 5.59
N LEU A 30 5.17 -2.47 5.58
CA LEU A 30 4.90 -3.47 4.56
C LEU A 30 3.60 -3.07 3.87
N ILE A 31 3.58 -3.05 2.54
CA ILE A 31 2.38 -2.79 1.75
C ILE A 31 2.07 -3.97 0.84
N ALA A 32 0.79 -4.20 0.58
CA ALA A 32 0.32 -5.26 -0.29
C ALA A 32 -0.79 -4.76 -1.22
N HIS A 33 -0.85 -5.25 -2.45
CA HIS A 33 -1.95 -4.95 -3.37
C HIS A 33 -2.21 -6.07 -4.37
N CYS A 34 -3.45 -6.15 -4.85
CA CYS A 34 -3.87 -7.05 -5.92
C CYS A 34 -3.97 -6.28 -7.25
N LYS A 35 -3.43 -6.84 -8.34
CA LYS A 35 -3.50 -6.23 -9.68
C LYS A 35 -4.94 -6.15 -10.23
N ASP A 36 -5.80 -7.08 -9.84
CA ASP A 36 -7.21 -7.16 -10.22
C ASP A 36 -8.16 -6.41 -9.26
N ASP A 37 -7.64 -5.49 -8.43
CA ASP A 37 -8.50 -4.63 -7.60
C ASP A 37 -9.23 -3.57 -8.47
N GLU A 38 -10.51 -3.82 -8.75
CA GLU A 38 -11.38 -2.90 -9.50
C GLU A 38 -11.80 -1.65 -8.69
N THR A 39 -11.56 -1.62 -7.38
CA THR A 39 -11.92 -0.50 -6.49
C THR A 39 -10.78 0.50 -6.37
N ILE A 40 -9.54 0.03 -6.22
CA ILE A 40 -8.35 0.87 -6.07
C ILE A 40 -7.33 0.53 -7.18
N PRO A 41 -7.00 1.50 -8.07
CA PRO A 41 -6.07 1.28 -9.17
C PRO A 41 -4.69 0.80 -8.71
N PHE A 42 -4.13 -0.17 -9.42
CA PHE A 42 -2.83 -0.78 -9.09
C PHE A 42 -1.67 0.23 -9.16
N GLU A 43 -1.78 1.24 -10.02
CA GLU A 43 -0.76 2.28 -10.21
C GLU A 43 -0.50 3.10 -8.95
N ASN A 44 -1.48 3.19 -8.04
CA ASN A 44 -1.32 3.85 -6.75
C ASN A 44 -0.23 3.18 -5.90
N LEU A 45 -0.06 1.86 -6.02
CA LEU A 45 0.98 1.12 -5.29
C LEU A 45 2.36 1.64 -5.66
N SER A 46 2.64 1.79 -6.95
CA SER A 46 3.93 2.28 -7.45
C SER A 46 4.24 3.68 -6.94
N GLN A 47 3.24 4.57 -6.92
CA GLN A 47 3.38 5.92 -6.39
C GLN A 47 3.69 5.92 -4.88
N ILE A 48 2.95 5.11 -4.10
CA ILE A 48 3.16 4.99 -2.65
C ILE A 48 4.56 4.41 -2.34
N LYS A 49 4.95 3.35 -3.05
CA LYS A 49 6.28 2.74 -2.93
C LYS A 49 7.39 3.77 -3.17
N GLU A 50 7.29 4.54 -4.25
CA GLU A 50 8.28 5.56 -4.60
C GLU A 50 8.32 6.67 -3.54
N GLN A 51 7.17 7.18 -3.10
CA GLN A 51 7.08 8.25 -2.10
C GLN A 51 7.64 7.83 -0.73
N LEU A 52 7.43 6.58 -0.33
CA LEU A 52 7.98 6.02 0.91
C LEU A 52 9.44 5.54 0.79
N GLY A 53 9.95 5.37 -0.44
CA GLY A 53 11.29 4.84 -0.67
C GLY A 53 11.43 3.36 -0.29
N LEU A 54 10.36 2.57 -0.46
CA LEU A 54 10.37 1.15 -0.11
C LEU A 54 11.13 0.32 -1.14
N ASN A 55 11.87 -0.68 -0.65
CA ASN A 55 12.48 -1.71 -1.49
C ASN A 55 11.41 -2.72 -2.00
N ASP A 56 11.84 -3.66 -2.84
CA ASP A 56 10.94 -4.68 -3.39
C ASP A 56 10.45 -5.69 -2.33
N GLU A 57 11.23 -5.93 -1.28
CA GLU A 57 10.87 -6.88 -0.21
C GLU A 57 9.71 -6.40 0.66
N ASN A 58 9.51 -5.08 0.74
CA ASN A 58 8.45 -4.44 1.51
C ASN A 58 7.14 -4.24 0.71
N VAL A 59 7.07 -4.79 -0.50
CA VAL A 59 5.92 -4.63 -1.41
C VAL A 59 5.45 -5.99 -1.91
N LEU A 60 4.29 -6.42 -1.43
CA LEU A 60 3.66 -7.68 -1.84
C LEU A 60 2.67 -7.43 -2.97
N ILE A 61 2.87 -8.09 -4.10
CA ILE A 61 1.98 -7.96 -5.28
C ILE A 61 1.35 -9.31 -5.57
N TYR A 62 0.02 -9.32 -5.66
CA TYR A 62 -0.76 -10.48 -6.05
C TYR A 62 -1.42 -10.25 -7.41
N ASP A 63 -1.44 -11.25 -8.27
CA ASP A 63 -2.10 -11.14 -9.57
C ASP A 63 -3.63 -11.14 -9.44
N THR A 64 -4.17 -11.82 -8.42
CA THR A 64 -5.61 -11.96 -8.21
C THR A 64 -6.02 -11.74 -6.75
N GLY A 65 -7.34 -11.62 -6.50
CA GLY A 65 -7.93 -11.55 -5.16
C GLY A 65 -8.76 -10.29 -4.92
N GLY A 66 -8.67 -9.33 -5.83
CA GLY A 66 -9.37 -8.06 -5.81
C GLY A 66 -9.15 -7.28 -4.51
N HIS A 67 -10.08 -6.37 -4.20
CA HIS A 67 -10.02 -5.52 -3.01
C HIS A 67 -10.01 -6.29 -1.67
N SER A 68 -10.37 -7.58 -1.68
CA SER A 68 -10.50 -8.39 -0.46
C SER A 68 -9.39 -9.41 -0.27
N PHE A 69 -8.39 -9.44 -1.17
CA PHE A 69 -7.31 -10.43 -1.20
C PHE A 69 -7.82 -11.89 -1.19
N LYS A 70 -8.97 -12.17 -1.81
CA LYS A 70 -9.58 -13.51 -1.81
C LYS A 70 -8.61 -14.53 -2.41
N GLY A 71 -8.43 -15.67 -1.74
CA GLY A 71 -7.47 -16.71 -2.14
C GLY A 71 -6.02 -16.45 -1.70
N ASN A 72 -5.67 -15.21 -1.35
CA ASN A 72 -4.32 -14.82 -0.92
C ASN A 72 -4.21 -14.47 0.56
N ARG A 73 -5.33 -14.42 1.31
CA ARG A 73 -5.35 -13.97 2.72
C ARG A 73 -4.41 -14.73 3.64
N GLU A 74 -4.34 -16.05 3.53
CA GLU A 74 -3.46 -16.85 4.39
C GLU A 74 -1.99 -16.55 4.08
N ASN A 75 -1.62 -16.50 2.80
CA ASN A 75 -0.27 -16.13 2.40
C ASN A 75 0.10 -14.71 2.87
N LEU A 76 -0.79 -13.74 2.65
CA LEU A 76 -0.63 -12.36 3.12
C LEU A 76 -0.41 -12.32 4.64
N PHE A 77 -1.20 -13.07 5.39
CA PHE A 77 -1.06 -13.15 6.85
C PHE A 77 0.31 -13.71 7.26
N GLN A 78 0.79 -14.76 6.59
CA GLN A 78 2.13 -15.30 6.86
C GLN A 78 3.24 -14.32 6.53
N GLU A 79 3.15 -13.57 5.43
CA GLU A 79 4.13 -12.52 5.09
C GLU A 79 4.13 -11.37 6.11
N ILE A 80 2.93 -10.96 6.58
CA ILE A 80 2.82 -9.99 7.68
C ILE A 80 3.50 -10.50 8.94
N LEU A 81 3.28 -11.77 9.33
CA LEU A 81 3.94 -12.35 10.51
C LEU A 81 5.46 -12.42 10.35
N LYS A 82 5.96 -12.77 9.15
CA LYS A 82 7.40 -12.77 8.86
C LYS A 82 7.99 -11.37 8.99
N PHE A 83 7.30 -10.35 8.48
CA PHE A 83 7.71 -8.97 8.60
C PHE A 83 7.78 -8.53 10.07
N LEU A 84 6.73 -8.79 10.85
CA LEU A 84 6.67 -8.41 12.27
C LEU A 84 7.73 -9.09 13.13
N LYS A 85 8.14 -10.32 12.81
CA LYS A 85 9.21 -11.04 13.52
C LYS A 85 10.62 -10.50 13.26
N LYS A 86 10.80 -9.69 12.22
CA LYS A 86 12.07 -9.03 11.89
C LYS A 86 12.25 -7.69 12.61
N LEU A 87 11.17 -7.15 13.19
CA LEU A 87 11.16 -5.93 14.02
C LEU A 87 11.79 -6.21 15.38
#